data_AF-M1ZQZ4-F1
#
_entry.id   AF-M1ZQZ4-F1
#
_cell.length_a   1.000
_cell.length_b   1.000
_cell.length_c   1.000
_cell.angle_alpha   90.00
_cell.angle_beta   90.00
_cell.angle_gamma   90.00
#
_symmetry.space_group_name_H-M   'P 1'
#
loop_
_entity.id
_entity.type
_entity.pdbx_description
1 polymer ?
#
loop_
_entity_poly.entity_id
_entity_poly.type
_entity_poly.pdbx_seq_one_letter_code
_entity_poly.pdbx_strand_id
1 'polypeptide(L)'
;FSQSANMLIRGEGKMKEAMSIMALGAILNIILDPIFIKTLNLGVEGAAIATIIAQIIQALVTFIYFKRNKSILSVNKLKFAFDLMPEILSVGGSAAMMQLMYLVQQTALYKLISIYGGDDQLVLMGVALRILMFTFIPIWGIGQGLQPIVGMNFGAKKYDRVKDAVKIFSI
;
A
#
# COMPACT_ATOMS: atom_id res chain seq x y z
N PHE A 1 8.34 -2.95 7.03
CA PHE A 1 8.81 -1.64 7.51
C PHE A 1 8.34 -0.50 6.61
N SER A 2 8.77 -0.43 5.35
CA SER A 2 8.50 0.72 4.45
C SER A 2 7.02 1.09 4.34
N GLN A 3 6.12 0.10 4.23
CA GLN A 3 4.67 0.35 4.15
C GLN A 3 4.10 0.94 5.46
N SER A 4 4.41 0.33 6.61
CA SER A 4 3.98 0.81 7.92
C SER A 4 4.51 2.23 8.20
N ALA A 5 5.77 2.47 7.88
CA ALA A 5 6.41 3.78 8.04
C ALA A 5 5.80 4.82 7.09
N ASN A 6 5.43 4.44 5.86
CA ASN A 6 4.72 5.32 4.93
C ASN A 6 3.34 5.73 5.46
N MET A 7 2.59 4.79 6.05
CA MET A 7 1.30 5.07 6.69
C MET A 7 1.44 6.07 7.85
N LEU A 8 2.52 6.00 8.63
CA LEU A 8 2.82 6.99 9.67
C LEU A 8 3.07 8.39 9.08
N ILE A 9 3.87 8.50 8.01
CA ILE A 9 4.13 9.79 7.33
C ILE A 9 2.83 10.39 6.78
N ARG A 10 1.94 9.55 6.24
CA ARG A 10 0.59 9.98 5.80
C ARG A 10 -0.27 10.43 6.96
N GLY A 11 -0.22 9.73 8.10
CA GLY A 11 -0.92 10.09 9.33
C GLY A 11 -0.49 11.44 9.91
N GLU A 12 0.76 11.86 9.67
CA GLU A 12 1.24 13.21 10.01
C GLU A 12 0.75 14.32 9.05
N GLY A 13 -0.02 13.98 8.01
CA GLY A 13 -0.46 14.91 6.97
C GLY A 13 0.60 15.20 5.89
N LYS A 14 1.76 14.52 5.92
CA LYS A 14 2.87 14.73 4.96
C LYS A 14 2.73 13.83 3.73
N MET A 15 1.58 13.94 3.07
CA MET A 15 1.21 13.06 1.95
C MET A 15 2.18 13.18 0.76
N LYS A 16 2.67 14.39 0.45
CA LYS A 16 3.65 14.61 -0.64
C LYS A 16 4.96 13.85 -0.43
N GLU A 17 5.49 13.87 0.79
CA GLU A 17 6.72 13.15 1.15
C GLU A 17 6.50 11.63 1.08
N ALA A 18 5.38 11.14 1.65
CA ALA A 18 5.01 9.73 1.58
C ALA A 18 4.89 9.22 0.14
N MET A 19 4.26 9.99 -0.74
CA MET A 19 4.13 9.63 -2.17
C MET A 19 5.47 9.68 -2.89
N SER A 20 6.32 10.68 -2.61
CA SER A 20 7.64 10.81 -3.24
C SER A 20 8.55 9.62 -2.92
N ILE A 21 8.52 9.14 -1.66
CA ILE A 21 9.27 7.95 -1.24
C ILE A 21 8.77 6.68 -1.97
N MET A 22 7.45 6.53 -2.14
CA MET A 22 6.89 5.41 -2.90
C MET A 22 7.24 5.48 -4.38
N ALA A 23 7.15 6.68 -4.98
CA ALA A 23 7.50 6.90 -6.37
C ALA A 23 8.97 6.55 -6.65
N LEU A 24 9.88 6.91 -5.74
CA LEU A 24 11.29 6.53 -5.83
C LEU A 24 11.49 5.01 -5.86
N GLY A 25 10.79 4.27 -4.98
CA GLY A 25 10.85 2.80 -4.98
C GLY A 25 10.32 2.18 -6.28
N ALA A 26 9.19 2.71 -6.79
CA ALA A 26 8.61 2.25 -8.05
C ALA A 26 9.52 2.54 -9.26
N ILE A 27 10.08 3.75 -9.33
CA ILE A 27 11.01 4.15 -10.41
C ILE A 27 12.26 3.27 -10.39
N LEU A 28 12.84 3.03 -9.21
CA LEU A 28 13.97 2.11 -9.07
C LEU A 28 13.62 0.72 -9.55
N ASN A 29 12.47 0.18 -9.16
CA ASN A 29 12.05 -1.15 -9.60
C ASN A 29 11.88 -1.22 -11.13
N ILE A 30 11.24 -0.22 -11.75
CA ILE A 30 11.07 -0.14 -13.22
C ILE A 30 12.42 -0.08 -13.95
N ILE A 31 13.43 0.56 -13.37
CA ILE A 31 14.78 0.65 -13.97
C ILE A 31 15.57 -0.65 -13.76
N LEU A 32 15.51 -1.23 -12.55
CA LEU A 32 16.28 -2.42 -12.20
C LEU A 32 15.75 -3.67 -12.89
N ASP A 33 14.43 -3.81 -13.08
CA ASP A 33 13.82 -5.00 -13.68
C ASP A 33 14.42 -5.32 -15.08
N PRO A 34 14.46 -4.41 -16.07
CA PRO A 34 15.11 -4.67 -17.36
C PRO A 34 16.60 -5.01 -17.23
N ILE A 35 17.32 -4.39 -16.28
CA ILE A 35 18.76 -4.63 -16.09
C ILE A 35 18.99 -6.07 -15.60
N PHE A 36 18.27 -6.51 -14.57
CA PHE A 36 18.44 -7.85 -14.03
C PHE A 36 17.84 -8.94 -14.94
N ILE A 37 16.71 -8.66 -15.60
CA ILE A 37 16.05 -9.64 -16.47
C ILE A 37 16.79 -9.79 -17.80
N LYS A 38 17.10 -8.69 -18.51
CA LYS A 38 17.67 -8.75 -19.87
C LYS A 38 19.19 -8.72 -19.89
N THR A 39 19.83 -7.88 -19.08
CA THR A 39 21.30 -7.72 -19.14
C THR A 39 22.02 -8.86 -18.43
N LEU A 40 21.47 -9.34 -17.31
CA LEU A 40 22.04 -10.42 -16.52
C LEU A 40 21.41 -11.80 -16.79
N ASN A 41 20.39 -11.89 -17.67
CA ASN A 41 19.69 -13.13 -18.04
C ASN A 41 19.16 -13.95 -16.83
N LEU A 42 18.83 -13.28 -15.72
CA LEU A 42 18.35 -13.95 -14.50
C LEU A 42 16.84 -14.26 -14.54
N GLY A 43 16.13 -13.85 -15.59
CA GLY A 43 14.70 -14.12 -15.74
C GLY A 43 13.87 -13.70 -14.53
N VAL A 44 13.06 -14.61 -14.00
CA VAL A 44 12.17 -14.36 -12.84
C VAL A 44 12.96 -14.08 -11.55
N GLU A 45 14.12 -14.72 -11.37
CA GLU A 45 14.98 -14.47 -10.22
C GLU A 45 15.54 -13.03 -10.24
N GLY A 46 15.88 -12.54 -11.44
CA GLY A 46 16.29 -11.16 -11.65
C GLY A 46 15.22 -10.14 -11.23
N ALA A 47 13.95 -10.41 -11.56
CA ALA A 47 12.83 -9.57 -11.13
C ALA A 47 12.65 -9.56 -9.60
N ALA A 48 12.84 -10.72 -8.95
CA ALA A 48 12.78 -10.81 -7.49
C ALA A 48 13.92 -10.01 -6.82
N ILE A 49 15.15 -10.13 -7.33
CA ILE A 49 16.32 -9.38 -6.82
C ILE A 49 16.11 -7.88 -6.99
N ALA A 50 15.69 -7.43 -8.17
CA ALA A 50 15.39 -6.03 -8.45
C ALA A 50 14.33 -5.46 -7.48
N THR A 51 13.29 -6.24 -7.19
CA THR A 51 12.23 -5.88 -6.23
C THR A 51 12.78 -5.74 -4.81
N ILE A 52 13.60 -6.68 -4.35
CA ILE A 52 14.21 -6.65 -3.02
C ILE A 52 15.11 -5.41 -2.88
N ILE A 53 15.95 -5.13 -3.88
CA ILE A 53 16.83 -3.96 -3.87
C ILE A 53 16.03 -2.66 -3.81
N ALA A 54 14.99 -2.52 -4.63
CA ALA A 54 14.12 -1.34 -4.62
C ALA A 54 13.45 -1.15 -3.24
N GLN A 55 12.97 -2.22 -2.61
CA GLN A 55 12.37 -2.16 -1.27
C GLN A 55 13.39 -1.80 -0.19
N ILE A 56 14.62 -2.30 -0.27
CA ILE A 56 15.72 -1.95 0.66
C ILE A 56 16.06 -0.46 0.53
N ILE A 57 16.22 0.05 -0.69
CA ILE A 57 16.50 1.47 -0.91
C ILE A 57 15.35 2.33 -0.39
N GLN A 58 14.09 1.94 -0.66
CA GLN A 58 12.93 2.65 -0.12
C GLN A 58 12.92 2.63 1.42
N ALA A 59 13.27 1.50 2.05
CA ALA A 59 13.37 1.40 3.50
C ALA A 59 14.45 2.33 4.07
N LEU A 60 15.63 2.39 3.43
CA LEU A 60 16.74 3.27 3.81
C LEU A 60 16.36 4.75 3.68
N VAL A 61 15.76 5.14 2.56
CA VAL A 61 15.29 6.52 2.36
C VAL A 61 14.25 6.90 3.41
N THR A 62 13.30 5.99 3.69
CA THR A 62 12.30 6.19 4.74
C THR A 62 12.96 6.33 6.12
N PHE A 63 13.94 5.49 6.44
CA PHE A 63 14.67 5.58 7.71
C PHE A 63 15.43 6.90 7.86
N ILE A 64 16.12 7.36 6.81
CA ILE A 64 16.81 8.66 6.78
C ILE A 64 15.81 9.81 6.97
N TYR A 65 14.61 9.71 6.37
CA TYR A 65 13.55 10.69 6.55
C TYR A 65 13.15 10.85 8.02
N PHE A 66 12.93 9.74 8.74
CA PHE A 66 12.63 9.77 10.18
C PHE A 66 13.82 10.27 11.01
N LYS A 67 15.06 9.90 10.66
CA LYS A 67 16.27 10.33 11.40
C LYS A 67 16.56 11.83 11.26
N ARG A 68 16.23 12.46 10.13
CA ARG A 68 16.48 13.91 9.89
C ARG A 68 15.47 14.85 10.58
N ASN A 69 14.67 14.37 11.55
CA ASN A 69 13.60 15.14 12.22
C ASN A 69 12.62 15.83 11.25
N LYS A 70 12.51 15.32 10.01
CA LYS A 70 11.45 15.77 9.09
C LYS A 70 10.08 15.22 9.48
N SER A 71 10.02 14.21 10.37
CA SER A 71 8.80 13.66 10.96
C SER A 71 8.49 14.33 12.31
N ILE A 72 7.21 14.46 12.63
CA ILE A 72 6.74 14.88 13.98
C ILE A 72 7.14 13.79 15.00
N LEU A 73 7.20 12.53 14.55
CA LEU A 73 7.68 11.39 15.32
C LEU A 73 9.23 11.38 15.37
N SER A 74 9.79 11.87 16.47
CA SER A 74 11.23 11.75 16.72
C SER A 74 11.61 10.33 17.16
N VAL A 75 12.57 9.72 16.48
CA VAL A 75 13.08 8.37 16.77
C VAL A 75 13.77 8.29 18.15
N ASN A 76 14.13 9.44 18.74
CA ASN A 76 14.85 9.51 20.02
C ASN A 76 13.99 9.19 21.25
N LYS A 77 12.67 9.06 21.14
CA LYS A 77 11.78 8.73 22.27
C LYS A 77 10.85 7.56 21.93
N LEU A 78 11.43 6.38 21.75
CA LEU A 78 10.68 5.12 21.69
C LEU A 78 10.12 4.79 23.07
N LYS A 79 8.80 4.81 23.21
CA LYS A 79 8.07 4.25 24.36
C LYS A 79 7.17 3.14 23.86
N PHE A 80 7.17 2.01 24.57
CA PHE A 80 6.21 0.95 24.33
C PHE A 80 4.85 1.39 24.88
N ALA A 81 3.87 1.56 23.98
CA ALA A 81 2.49 1.91 24.32
C ALA A 81 1.61 0.67 24.26
N PHE A 82 1.74 -0.22 25.24
CA PHE A 82 0.94 -1.45 25.32
C PHE A 82 -0.56 -1.17 25.37
N ASP A 83 -0.96 -0.03 25.92
CA ASP A 83 -2.36 0.39 26.02
C ASP A 83 -3.03 0.61 24.66
N LEU A 84 -2.27 0.96 23.61
CA LEU A 84 -2.77 1.16 22.25
C LEU A 84 -2.78 -0.13 21.42
N MET A 85 -2.14 -1.20 21.92
CA MET A 85 -1.94 -2.43 21.18
C MET A 85 -3.25 -3.14 20.78
N PRO A 86 -4.29 -3.23 21.66
CA PRO A 86 -5.57 -3.85 21.29
C PRO A 86 -6.29 -3.11 20.16
N GLU A 87 -6.25 -1.77 20.17
CA GLU A 87 -6.90 -0.94 19.15
C GLU A 87 -6.17 -1.08 17.80
N ILE A 88 -4.84 -1.04 17.81
CA ILE A 88 -4.00 -1.26 16.63
C ILE A 88 -4.23 -2.66 16.05
N LEU A 89 -4.28 -3.70 16.90
CA LEU A 89 -4.52 -5.07 16.46
C LEU A 89 -5.94 -5.29 15.96
N SER A 90 -6.94 -4.61 16.53
CA SER A 90 -8.32 -4.68 16.04
C SER A 90 -8.44 -4.11 14.62
N VAL A 91 -7.91 -2.90 14.39
CA VAL A 91 -7.92 -2.26 13.07
C VAL A 91 -7.05 -3.02 12.07
N GLY A 92 -5.82 -3.37 12.46
CA GLY A 92 -4.89 -4.10 11.62
C GLY A 92 -5.37 -5.51 11.29
N GLY A 93 -5.98 -6.19 12.27
CA GLY A 93 -6.57 -7.52 12.11
C GLY A 93 -7.75 -7.50 11.15
N SER A 94 -8.63 -6.49 11.25
CA SER A 94 -9.73 -6.30 10.30
C SER A 94 -9.21 -6.08 8.87
N ALA A 95 -8.21 -5.22 8.68
CA ALA A 95 -7.60 -4.98 7.38
C ALA A 95 -6.93 -6.25 6.81
N ALA A 96 -6.21 -7.01 7.66
CA ALA A 96 -5.61 -8.27 7.26
C ALA A 96 -6.67 -9.31 6.85
N MET A 97 -7.78 -9.40 7.59
CA MET A 97 -8.89 -10.30 7.28
C MET A 97 -9.53 -9.94 5.93
N MET A 98 -9.69 -8.65 5.63
CA MET A 98 -10.17 -8.20 4.33
C MET A 98 -9.24 -8.68 3.19
N GLN A 99 -7.92 -8.57 3.40
CA GLN A 99 -6.93 -9.06 2.43
C GLN A 99 -6.99 -10.58 2.25
N LEU A 100 -7.16 -11.34 3.34
CA LEU A 100 -7.30 -12.79 3.31
C LEU A 100 -8.58 -13.22 2.59
N MET A 101 -9.72 -12.59 2.88
CA MET A 101 -10.98 -12.88 2.21
C MET A 101 -10.89 -12.58 0.71
N TYR A 102 -10.21 -11.49 0.33
CA TYR A 102 -9.95 -11.19 -1.08
C TYR A 102 -9.12 -12.28 -1.77
N LEU A 103 -8.07 -12.80 -1.12
CA LEU A 103 -7.28 -13.91 -1.66
C LEU A 103 -8.12 -15.19 -1.83
N VAL A 104 -8.96 -15.51 -0.84
CA VAL A 104 -9.87 -16.67 -0.89
C VAL A 104 -10.87 -16.50 -2.04
N GLN A 105 -11.49 -15.32 -2.16
CA GLN A 105 -12.41 -15.00 -3.24
C GLN A 105 -11.76 -15.18 -4.62
N GLN A 106 -10.59 -14.59 -4.83
CA GLN A 106 -9.86 -14.69 -6.09
C GLN A 106 -9.49 -16.13 -6.42
N THR A 107 -9.01 -16.89 -5.44
CA THR A 107 -8.66 -18.31 -5.62
C THR A 107 -9.88 -19.15 -5.99
N ALA A 108 -11.01 -18.94 -5.33
CA ALA A 108 -12.27 -19.62 -5.64
C ALA A 108 -12.73 -19.29 -7.07
N LEU A 109 -12.68 -18.01 -7.47
CA LEU A 109 -13.01 -17.56 -8.82
C LEU A 109 -12.15 -18.25 -9.88
N TYR A 110 -10.81 -18.22 -9.73
CA TYR A 110 -9.90 -18.88 -10.67
C TYR A 110 -10.15 -20.39 -10.75
N LYS A 111 -10.41 -21.05 -9.60
CA LYS A 111 -10.70 -22.49 -9.56
C LYS A 111 -11.99 -22.83 -10.29
N LEU A 112 -13.07 -22.06 -10.10
CA LEU A 112 -14.34 -22.27 -10.78
C LEU A 112 -14.19 -22.12 -12.30
N ILE A 113 -13.47 -21.09 -12.74
CA ILE A 113 -13.27 -20.86 -14.18
C ILE A 113 -12.40 -21.95 -14.81
N SER A 114 -11.37 -22.40 -14.11
CA SER A 114 -10.55 -23.53 -14.57
C SER A 114 -11.37 -24.82 -14.75
N ILE A 115 -12.35 -25.08 -13.89
CA ILE A 115 -13.19 -26.28 -13.95
C ILE A 115 -14.26 -26.16 -15.04
N TYR A 116 -14.95 -25.02 -15.14
CA TYR A 116 -16.14 -24.86 -15.99
C TYR A 116 -15.91 -24.15 -17.32
N GLY A 117 -14.81 -23.41 -17.46
CA GLY A 117 -14.57 -22.51 -18.59
C GLY A 117 -13.45 -22.93 -19.55
N GLY A 118 -12.55 -23.82 -19.11
CA GLY A 118 -11.35 -24.18 -19.87
C GLY A 118 -10.30 -23.07 -19.92
N ASP A 119 -9.15 -23.37 -20.54
CA ASP A 119 -7.95 -22.53 -20.49
C ASP A 119 -8.13 -21.15 -21.15
N ASP A 120 -8.89 -21.07 -22.25
CA ASP A 120 -9.12 -19.81 -22.97
C ASP A 120 -9.90 -18.79 -22.11
N GLN A 121 -10.89 -19.26 -21.34
CA GLN A 121 -11.67 -18.40 -20.45
C GLN A 121 -10.85 -17.94 -19.23
N LEU A 122 -9.87 -18.74 -18.80
CA LEU A 122 -8.93 -18.37 -17.74
C LEU A 122 -8.06 -17.17 -18.16
N VAL A 123 -7.54 -17.21 -19.40
CA VAL A 123 -6.75 -16.11 -19.97
C VAL A 123 -7.59 -14.84 -20.11
N LEU A 124 -8.82 -14.96 -20.65
CA LEU A 124 -9.76 -13.84 -20.78
C LEU A 124 -10.09 -13.19 -19.42
N MET A 125 -10.36 -14.00 -18.39
CA MET A 125 -10.63 -13.48 -17.05
C MET A 125 -9.42 -12.74 -16.47
N GLY A 126 -8.21 -13.27 -16.66
CA GLY A 126 -6.99 -12.61 -16.20
C GLY A 126 -6.82 -11.20 -16.79
N VAL A 127 -7.14 -11.03 -18.08
CA VAL A 127 -7.15 -9.72 -18.74
C VAL A 127 -8.28 -8.83 -18.20
N ALA A 128 -9.51 -9.35 -18.10
CA ALA A 128 -10.66 -8.60 -17.60
C ALA A 128 -10.44 -8.08 -16.17
N LEU A 129 -9.92 -8.91 -15.27
CA LEU A 129 -9.60 -8.52 -13.89
C LEU A 129 -8.53 -7.43 -13.84
N ARG A 130 -7.53 -7.46 -14.73
CA ARG A 130 -6.52 -6.39 -14.81
C ARG A 130 -7.14 -5.06 -15.24
N ILE A 131 -8.04 -5.06 -16.22
CA ILE A 131 -8.77 -3.86 -16.66
C ILE A 131 -9.67 -3.33 -15.53
N LEU A 132 -10.36 -4.23 -14.84
CA LEU A 132 -11.19 -3.88 -13.68
C LEU A 132 -10.34 -3.22 -12.60
N MET A 133 -9.23 -3.84 -12.20
CA MET A 133 -8.31 -3.30 -11.20
C MET A 133 -7.76 -1.94 -11.59
N PHE A 134 -7.39 -1.76 -12.87
CA PHE A 134 -6.93 -0.48 -13.39
C PHE A 134 -7.99 0.63 -13.21
N THR A 135 -9.25 0.30 -13.47
CA THR A 135 -10.39 1.23 -13.26
C THR A 135 -10.60 1.56 -11.79
N PHE A 136 -10.28 0.65 -10.88
CA PHE A 136 -10.37 0.87 -9.43
C PHE A 136 -9.18 1.65 -8.83
N ILE A 137 -8.05 1.81 -9.53
CA ILE A 137 -6.87 2.52 -9.01
C ILE A 137 -7.21 3.95 -8.54
N PRO A 138 -7.95 4.79 -9.30
CA PRO A 138 -8.31 6.13 -8.84
C PRO A 138 -9.16 6.12 -7.57
N ILE A 139 -10.14 5.21 -7.49
CA ILE A 139 -11.01 5.04 -6.32
C ILE A 139 -10.18 4.66 -5.09
N TRP A 140 -9.24 3.73 -5.26
CA TRP A 140 -8.28 3.35 -4.22
C TRP A 140 -7.40 4.53 -3.78
N GLY A 141 -6.92 5.33 -4.73
CA GLY A 141 -6.12 6.53 -4.46
C GLY A 141 -6.86 7.57 -3.63
N ILE A 142 -8.12 7.84 -4.00
CA ILE A 142 -9.04 8.73 -3.28
C ILE A 142 -9.25 8.22 -1.84
N GLY A 143 -9.55 6.92 -1.67
CA GLY A 143 -9.72 6.31 -0.34
C GLY A 143 -8.47 6.42 0.55
N GLN A 144 -7.29 6.17 -0.02
CA GLN A 144 -6.01 6.32 0.68
C GLN A 144 -5.69 7.77 1.08
N GLY A 145 -6.19 8.75 0.32
CA GLY A 145 -6.09 10.17 0.66
C GLY A 145 -7.05 10.59 1.78
N LEU A 146 -8.26 10.02 1.79
CA LEU A 146 -9.30 10.31 2.77
C LEU A 146 -8.97 9.76 4.17
N GLN A 147 -8.36 8.56 4.24
CA GLN A 147 -8.06 7.87 5.50
C GLN A 147 -7.33 8.73 6.55
N PRO A 148 -6.20 9.42 6.24
CA PRO A 148 -5.55 10.30 7.22
C PRO A 148 -6.34 11.56 7.56
N ILE A 149 -7.12 12.11 6.61
CA ILE A 149 -7.98 13.28 6.84
C ILE A 149 -9.07 12.94 7.88
N VAL A 150 -9.73 11.79 7.69
CA VAL A 150 -10.74 11.30 8.62
C VAL A 150 -10.10 10.95 9.96
N GLY A 151 -8.98 10.22 9.97
CA GLY A 151 -8.28 9.83 11.19
C GLY A 151 -7.86 11.03 12.06
N MET A 152 -7.25 12.06 11.48
CA MET A 152 -6.84 13.27 12.21
C MET A 152 -8.04 14.06 12.76
N ASN A 153 -9.11 14.24 11.96
CA ASN A 153 -10.27 15.00 12.41
C ASN A 153 -11.11 14.24 13.45
N PHE A 154 -11.24 12.93 13.30
CA PHE A 154 -11.93 12.08 14.27
C PHE A 154 -11.18 12.06 15.61
N GLY A 155 -9.86 11.90 15.59
CA GLY A 155 -9.02 11.99 16.79
C GLY A 155 -9.08 13.36 17.47
N ALA A 156 -9.23 14.44 16.70
CA ALA A 156 -9.44 15.80 17.20
C ALA A 156 -10.90 16.11 17.62
N LYS A 157 -11.80 15.11 17.59
CA LYS A 157 -13.26 15.26 17.87
C LYS A 157 -13.97 16.27 16.96
N LYS A 158 -13.43 16.55 15.77
CA LYS A 158 -13.99 17.47 14.77
C LYS A 158 -14.88 16.72 13.78
N TYR A 159 -16.00 16.17 14.28
CA TYR A 159 -16.88 15.31 13.50
C TYR A 159 -17.52 15.99 12.29
N ASP A 160 -17.76 17.30 12.34
CA ASP A 160 -18.31 18.05 11.20
C ASP A 160 -17.35 18.01 10.00
N ARG A 161 -16.05 18.19 10.27
CA ARG A 161 -15.01 18.08 9.22
C ARG A 161 -14.87 16.67 8.66
N VAL A 162 -15.20 15.64 9.43
CA VAL A 162 -15.24 14.26 8.93
C VAL A 162 -16.38 14.12 7.92
N LYS A 163 -17.58 14.63 8.24
CA LYS A 163 -18.73 14.59 7.33
C LYS A 163 -18.47 15.37 6.05
N ASP A 164 -17.87 16.55 6.17
CA ASP A 164 -17.50 17.38 5.01
C ASP A 164 -16.49 16.67 4.12
N ALA A 165 -15.45 16.07 4.71
CA ALA A 165 -14.43 15.33 3.97
C ALA A 165 -15.03 14.14 3.21
N VAL A 166 -15.90 13.35 3.86
CA VAL A 166 -16.59 12.23 3.20
C VAL A 166 -17.48 12.75 2.07
N LYS A 167 -18.21 13.84 2.28
CA LYS A 167 -19.09 14.42 1.25
C LYS A 167 -18.32 14.90 0.01
N ILE A 168 -17.16 15.52 0.20
CA ILE A 168 -16.29 15.96 -0.91
C ILE A 168 -15.74 14.76 -1.69
N PHE A 169 -15.36 13.69 -0.99
CA PHE A 169 -14.74 12.50 -1.61
C PHE A 169 -15.76 11.50 -2.20
N SER A 170 -17.06 11.69 -1.92
CA SER A 170 -18.14 10.82 -2.40
C SER A 170 -18.85 11.37 -3.65
N ILE A 171 -18.39 12.52 -4.18
CA ILE A 171 -18.83 13.15 -5.44
C ILE A 171 -17.81 12.81 -6.52
#